data_AF-A0A0V0HW04-F1
#
_entry.id   AF-A0A0V0HW04-F1
#
_cell.length_a   1.000
_cell.length_b   1.000
_cell.length_c   1.000
_cell.angle_alpha   90.00
_cell.angle_beta   90.00
_cell.angle_gamma   90.00
#
_symmetry.space_group_name_H-M   'P 1'
#
loop_
_entity.id
_entity.type
_entity.pdbx_description
1 polymer ?
#
loop_
_entity_poly.entity_id
_entity_poly.type
_entity_poly.pdbx_seq_one_letter_code
_entity_poly.pdbx_strand_id
1 'polypeptide(L)' 'MYLALAEWWYNSTFHSAIQTSPYEALYGQPPPNHLPYLPGEAVDEEVDRSLITREFKTQLLKFHLARAQQRMSDLANK' A
#
# COMPACT_ATOMS: atom_id res chain seq x y z
N MET A 1 11.74 10.55 -0.03
CA MET A 1 11.37 9.29 -0.72
C MET A 1 10.18 8.56 -0.06
N TYR A 2 9.17 9.28 0.44
CA TYR A 2 7.92 8.66 0.95
C TYR A 2 6.67 9.33 0.36
N LEU A 3 6.78 10.57 -0.13
CA LEU A 3 5.67 11.33 -0.71
C LEU A 3 5.07 10.63 -1.94
N ALA A 4 5.89 10.25 -2.92
CA ALA A 4 5.41 9.54 -4.12
C ALA A 4 4.70 8.22 -3.78
N LEU A 5 5.16 7.51 -2.75
CA LEU A 5 4.50 6.30 -2.28
C LEU A 5 3.15 6.63 -1.62
N ALA A 6 3.09 7.67 -0.80
CA ALA A 6 1.85 8.12 -0.17
C ALA A 6 0.81 8.59 -1.21
N GLU A 7 1.23 9.35 -2.21
CA GLU A 7 0.39 9.78 -3.33
C GLU A 7 -0.15 8.57 -4.11
N TRP A 8 0.72 7.61 -4.43
CA TRP A 8 0.31 6.37 -5.11
C TRP A 8 -0.73 5.61 -4.27
N TRP A 9 -0.47 5.41 -2.97
CA TRP A 9 -1.40 4.75 -2.05
C TRP A 9 -2.74 5.48 -1.95
N TYR A 10 -2.73 6.81 -1.88
CA TYR A 10 -3.95 7.60 -1.81
C TYR A 10 -4.79 7.45 -3.10
N ASN A 11 -4.14 7.44 -4.26
CA ASN A 11 -4.83 7.33 -5.54
C ASN A 11 -5.33 5.92 -5.86
N SER A 12 -4.64 4.87 -5.39
CA SER A 12 -4.94 3.47 -5.71
C SER A 12 -5.81 2.75 -4.66
N THR A 13 -6.04 3.34 -3.49
CA THR A 13 -6.91 2.75 -2.46
C THR A 13 -8.38 3.09 -2.69
N PHE A 14 -9.27 2.27 -2.14
CA PHE A 14 -10.71 2.53 -2.18
C PHE A 14 -11.10 3.62 -1.19
N HIS A 15 -11.88 4.61 -1.64
CA HIS A 15 -12.40 5.69 -0.81
C HIS A 15 -13.91 5.53 -0.64
N SER A 16 -14.37 5.41 0.61
CA SER A 16 -15.79 5.24 0.93
C SER A 16 -16.67 6.43 0.52
N ALA A 17 -16.11 7.64 0.46
CA ALA A 17 -16.83 8.85 0.07
C ALA A 17 -17.27 8.85 -1.41
N ILE A 18 -16.44 8.28 -2.30
CA ILE A 18 -16.71 8.20 -3.74
C ILE A 18 -17.02 6.77 -4.22
N GLN A 19 -16.98 5.79 -3.32
CA GLN A 19 -17.24 4.36 -3.60
C GLN A 19 -16.34 3.77 -4.71
N THR A 20 -15.16 4.33 -4.91
CA THR A 20 -14.13 3.87 -5.87
C THR A 20 -12.75 4.43 -5.46
N SER A 21 -11.70 4.12 -6.22
CA SER A 21 -10.40 4.77 -6.07
C SER A 21 -10.31 6.03 -6.94
N PRO A 22 -9.60 7.10 -6.53
CA PRO A 22 -9.38 8.28 -7.36
C PRO A 22 -8.77 7.94 -8.73
N TYR A 23 -7.88 6.94 -8.78
CA TYR A 23 -7.32 6.43 -10.04
C TYR A 23 -8.40 5.86 -10.94
N GLU A 24 -9.25 4.99 -10.42
CA GLU A 24 -10.33 4.36 -11.18
C GLU A 24 -11.40 5.38 -11.60
N ALA A 25 -11.71 6.36 -10.75
CA ALA A 25 -12.59 7.47 -11.11
C ALA A 25 -12.05 8.32 -12.27
N LEU A 26 -10.72 8.51 -12.33
CA LEU A 26 -10.07 9.33 -13.36
C LEU A 26 -9.87 8.57 -14.68
N TYR A 27 -9.51 7.29 -14.62
CA TYR A 27 -9.10 6.51 -15.79
C TYR A 27 -10.12 5.44 -16.23
N GLY A 28 -11.15 5.16 -15.43
CA GLY A 28 -12.16 4.15 -15.74
C GLY A 28 -11.63 2.71 -15.71
N GLN A 29 -10.48 2.47 -15.09
CA GLN A 29 -9.86 1.15 -14.98
C GLN A 29 -9.31 0.95 -13.56
N PRO A 30 -9.23 -0.30 -13.07
CA PRO A 30 -8.68 -0.56 -11.74
C PRO A 30 -7.20 -0.13 -11.66
N PRO A 31 -6.74 0.34 -10.48
CA PRO A 31 -5.34 0.70 -10.30
C PRO A 31 -4.43 -0.52 -10.54
N PRO A 32 -3.24 -0.32 -11.14
CA PRO A 32 -2.30 -1.40 -11.37
C PRO A 32 -1.91 -2.05 -10.04
N ASN A 33 -1.91 -3.39 -10.02
CA ASN A 33 -1.54 -4.16 -8.84
C ASN A 33 -0.13 -3.77 -8.36
N HIS A 34 0.01 -3.58 -7.05
CA HIS A 34 1.34 -3.43 -6.45
C HIS A 34 2.11 -4.75 -6.61
N LEU A 35 3.03 -4.78 -7.57
CA LEU A 35 3.96 -5.88 -7.71
C LEU A 35 5.04 -5.75 -6.61
N PRO A 36 5.24 -6.77 -5.77
CA PRO A 36 6.31 -6.75 -4.78
C PRO A 36 7.66 -6.67 -5.50
N TYR A 37 8.57 -5.88 -4.95
CA TYR A 37 9.93 -5.78 -5.48
C TYR A 37 10.67 -7.12 -5.35
N LEU A 38 11.34 -7.56 -6.41
CA LEU A 38 12.18 -8.75 -6.38
C LEU A 38 13.65 -8.37 -6.16
N PRO A 39 14.36 -9.01 -5.20
CA PRO A 39 15.79 -8.75 -4.98
C PRO A 39 16.61 -8.94 -6.26
N GLY A 40 17.49 -7.98 -6.55
CA GLY A 40 18.38 -8.01 -7.72
C GLY A 40 17.82 -7.38 -9.00
N GLU A 41 16.62 -6.79 -8.98
CA GLU A 41 16.08 -6.05 -10.13
C GLU A 41 16.74 -4.67 -10.32
N ALA A 42 17.19 -4.03 -9.25
CA ALA A 42 17.93 -2.78 -9.31
C ALA A 42 19.41 -3.05 -9.61
N VAL A 43 19.95 -2.29 -10.56
CA VAL A 43 21.37 -2.33 -10.95
C VAL A 43 22.28 -1.80 -9.83
N ASP A 44 21.76 -0.89 -9.02
CA ASP A 44 22.46 -0.29 -7.89
C ASP A 44 22.10 -1.02 -6.59
N GLU A 45 23.13 -1.49 -5.86
CA GLU A 45 22.98 -2.28 -4.64
C GLU A 45 22.32 -1.50 -3.49
N GLU A 46 22.57 -0.19 -3.39
CA GLU A 46 21.96 0.65 -2.36
C GLU A 46 20.45 0.80 -2.64
N VAL A 47 20.10 0.99 -3.92
CA VAL A 47 18.71 1.05 -4.37
C VAL A 47 18.00 -0.29 -4.10
N ASP A 48 18.62 -1.41 -4.43
CA ASP A 48 18.09 -2.77 -4.18
C ASP A 48 17.76 -2.98 -2.70
N ARG A 49 18.72 -2.71 -1.81
CA ARG A 49 18.53 -2.81 -0.35
C ARG A 49 17.42 -1.89 0.15
N SER A 50 17.32 -0.68 -0.40
CA SER A 50 16.28 0.28 -0.02
C SER A 50 14.87 -0.19 -0.40
N LEU A 51 14.72 -0.81 -1.57
CA LEU A 51 13.44 -1.34 -2.07
C LEU A 51 13.02 -2.59 -1.29
N ILE A 52 13.95 -3.49 -0.99
CA ILE A 52 13.70 -4.65 -0.12
C ILE A 52 13.22 -4.19 1.26
N THR A 53 13.91 -3.20 1.85
CA THR A 53 13.54 -2.64 3.16
C THR A 53 12.16 -1.99 3.12
N ARG A 54 11.82 -1.30 2.03
CA ARG A 54 10.49 -0.69 1.82
C ARG A 54 9.39 -1.75 1.79
N GLU A 55 9.62 -2.86 1.10
CA GLU A 55 8.66 -3.97 1.02
C GLU A 55 8.42 -4.59 2.40
N PHE A 56 9.48 -4.89 3.14
CA PHE A 56 9.39 -5.40 4.51
C PHE A 56 8.56 -4.47 5.42
N LYS A 57 8.84 -3.16 5.39
CA LYS A 57 8.09 -2.16 6.17
C LYS A 57 6.62 -2.12 5.77
N THR A 58 6.32 -2.21 4.47
CA THR A 58 4.95 -2.20 3.96
C THR A 58 4.16 -3.41 4.48
N GLN A 59 4.76 -4.61 4.46
CA GLN A 59 4.15 -5.83 4.98
C GLN A 59 3.91 -5.75 6.49
N LEU A 60 4.89 -5.25 7.24
CA LEU A 60 4.77 -5.06 8.69
C LEU A 60 3.64 -4.08 9.05
N LEU A 61 3.54 -2.97 8.33
CA LEU A 61 2.46 -2.00 8.51
C LEU A 61 1.08 -2.61 8.22
N LYS A 62 0.94 -3.36 7.11
CA LYS A 62 -0.31 -4.07 6.78
C LYS A 62 -0.72 -5.04 7.89
N PHE A 63 0.23 -5.82 8.42
CA PHE A 63 -0.02 -6.75 9.52
C PHE A 63 -0.53 -6.03 10.78
N HIS A 64 0.13 -4.95 11.20
CA HIS A 64 -0.29 -4.19 12.37
C HIS A 64 -1.64 -3.49 12.18
N LEU A 65 -1.89 -2.95 10.98
CA LEU A 65 -3.15 -2.30 10.65
C LEU A 65 -4.32 -3.28 10.70
N ALA A 66 -4.18 -4.47 10.09
CA ALA A 66 -5.20 -5.51 10.12
C ALA A 66 -5.52 -5.94 11.55
N ARG A 67 -4.49 -6.13 12.39
CA ARG A 67 -4.67 -6.47 13.81
C ARG A 67 -5.36 -5.35 14.60
N ALA A 68 -5.04 -4.09 14.32
CA ALA A 68 -5.71 -2.96 14.95
C ALA A 68 -7.19 -2.87 14.54
N GLN A 69 -7.48 -3.05 13.25
CA GLN A 69 -8.85 -3.10 12.73
C GLN A 69 -9.66 -4.24 13.37
N GLN A 70 -9.09 -5.44 13.46
CA GLN A 70 -9.74 -6.57 14.12
C GLN A 70 -10.11 -6.25 15.58
N ARG A 71 -9.17 -5.68 16.34
CA ARG A 71 -9.44 -5.26 17.73
C ARG A 71 -10.56 -4.23 17.85
N MET A 72 -10.64 -3.28 16.91
CA MET A 72 -11.73 -2.29 16.89
C MET A 72 -13.07 -2.94 16.60
N SER A 73 -13.14 -3.87 15.64
CA SER A 73 -14.34 -4.64 15.35
C SER A 73 -14.78 -5.51 16.52
N ASP A 74 -13.84 -6.19 17.19
CA ASP A 74 -14.12 -7.03 18.36
C ASP A 74 -14.68 -6.20 19.52
N LEU A 75 -14.19 -4.97 19.71
CA LEU A 75 -14.71 -4.04 20.72
C LEU A 75 -16.09 -3.48 20.36
N ALA A 76 -16.33 -3.19 19.07
CA ALA A 76 -17.60 -2.63 18.60
C ALA A 76 -18.74 -3.66 18.55
N ASN A 77 -18.41 -4.95 18.37
CA ASN A 77 -19.36 -6.06 18.33
C ASN A 77 -19.58 -6.71 19.70
N LYS A 78 -19.07 -6.09 20.77
CA LYS A 78 -19.21 -6.54 22.15
C LYS A 78 -20.24 -5.69 22.88
#